data_AF-A0AAN8XTJ8-F1
#
_entry.id   AF-A0AAN8XTJ8-F1
#
_cell.length_a   1.000
_cell.length_b   1.000
_cell.length_c   1.000
_cell.angle_alpha   90.00
_cell.angle_beta   90.00
_cell.angle_gamma   90.00
#
_symmetry.space_group_name_H-M   'P 1'
#
loop_
_entity.id
_entity.type
_entity.pdbx_description
1 polymer ?
#
loop_
_entity_poly.entity_id
_entity_poly.type
_entity_poly.pdbx_seq_one_letter_code
_entity_poly.pdbx_strand_id
1 'polypeptide(L)'
;FHSVANIERKIGVALEISPNLPDQSVLDRWMGEPIKCAVLPTSIWLTNKKGFPVLSCAHQRLIKNLFRLHAQFIICGPLRHQHFKLYQQYLDHIVRTQAEMDPLTDFARGYEDYLQCPLQPLMDNLESQTYEVFEKDPVKYSEYEKAMHRAIIDKIPEEEKDTKEIILMVVGAGRGPLVRRALSSAKAAQRKIKVYAVEKNPNAVVTLQAQQDEDWGEQGLG
;
A
#
# COMPACT_ATOMS: atom_id res chain seq x y z
N PHE A 1 16.44 -23.87 17.74
CA PHE A 1 16.85 -22.84 18.71
C PHE A 1 15.65 -22.01 19.19
N HIS A 2 14.97 -21.23 18.32
CA HIS A 2 13.82 -20.40 18.71
C HIS A 2 12.69 -21.14 19.45
N SER A 3 12.36 -22.36 19.03
CA SER A 3 11.35 -23.19 19.72
C SER A 3 11.76 -23.56 21.17
N VAL A 4 13.05 -23.74 21.43
CA VAL A 4 13.57 -24.03 22.78
C VAL A 4 13.61 -22.76 23.63
N ALA A 5 13.87 -21.61 23.00
CA ALA A 5 13.86 -20.30 23.64
C ALA A 5 12.44 -19.68 23.75
N ASN A 6 11.39 -20.47 23.55
CA ASN A 6 9.99 -20.06 23.66
C ASN A 6 9.63 -18.79 22.87
N ILE A 7 10.20 -18.61 21.67
CA ILE A 7 9.89 -17.47 20.78
C ILE A 7 10.13 -16.11 21.47
N GLU A 8 11.19 -16.02 22.27
CA GLU A 8 11.59 -14.77 22.91
C GLU A 8 11.89 -13.68 21.86
N ARG A 9 11.16 -12.56 21.93
CA ARG A 9 11.22 -11.46 20.95
C ARG A 9 12.55 -10.73 20.94
N LYS A 10 13.31 -10.81 22.02
CA LYS A 10 14.66 -10.23 22.14
C LYS A 10 15.71 -11.01 21.34
N ILE A 11 15.41 -12.24 20.91
CA ILE A 11 16.31 -13.05 20.11
C ILE A 11 16.04 -12.77 18.64
N GLY A 12 17.06 -12.29 17.93
CA GLY A 12 17.04 -12.10 16.48
C GLY A 12 18.07 -12.97 15.79
N VAL A 13 18.00 -13.01 14.46
CA VAL A 13 18.93 -13.76 13.61
C VAL A 13 19.97 -12.82 13.01
N ALA A 14 21.24 -13.22 13.13
CA ALA A 14 22.36 -12.66 12.38
C ALA A 14 22.74 -13.64 11.26
N LEU A 15 22.42 -13.29 10.01
CA LEU A 15 22.70 -14.17 8.86
C LEU A 15 24.10 -13.90 8.31
N GLU A 16 24.99 -14.86 8.40
CA GLU A 16 26.27 -14.81 7.69
C GLU A 16 26.12 -15.27 6.25
N ILE A 17 26.49 -14.40 5.31
CA ILE A 17 26.31 -14.65 3.88
C ILE A 17 27.55 -15.35 3.32
N SER A 18 27.34 -16.52 2.72
CA SER A 18 28.39 -17.32 2.09
C SER A 18 28.72 -16.83 0.67
N PRO A 19 29.95 -17.07 0.16
CA PRO A 19 30.31 -16.75 -1.23
C PRO A 19 29.45 -17.46 -2.28
N ASN A 20 28.99 -18.67 -1.96
CA ASN A 20 28.04 -19.44 -2.76
C ASN A 20 26.70 -19.41 -2.07
N LEU A 21 25.72 -18.72 -2.67
CA LEU A 21 24.37 -18.69 -2.13
C LEU A 21 23.67 -20.03 -2.37
N PRO A 22 22.85 -20.50 -1.41
CA PRO A 22 22.01 -21.65 -1.62
C PRO A 22 20.88 -21.35 -2.62
N ASP A 23 20.11 -22.38 -2.96
CA ASP A 23 18.94 -22.25 -3.82
C ASP A 23 17.89 -21.29 -3.24
N GLN A 24 17.07 -20.74 -4.14
CA GLN A 24 16.08 -19.71 -3.79
C GLN A 24 15.11 -20.17 -2.68
N SER A 25 14.71 -21.44 -2.69
CA SER A 25 13.82 -22.01 -1.65
C SER A 25 14.40 -21.93 -0.24
N VAL A 26 15.72 -22.05 -0.11
CA VAL A 26 16.42 -21.91 1.17
C VAL A 26 16.46 -20.45 1.59
N LEU A 27 16.69 -19.52 0.65
CA LEU A 27 16.69 -18.08 0.92
C LEU A 27 15.30 -17.60 1.35
N ASP A 28 14.24 -18.03 0.65
CA ASP A 28 12.86 -17.64 0.92
C ASP A 28 12.41 -18.09 2.31
N ARG A 29 12.87 -19.26 2.77
CA ARG A 29 12.61 -19.76 4.13
C ARG A 29 13.05 -18.76 5.21
N TRP A 30 14.13 -18.02 4.99
CA TRP A 30 14.64 -17.05 5.95
C TRP A 30 13.90 -15.70 5.90
N MET A 31 13.18 -15.39 4.82
CA MET A 31 12.54 -14.07 4.67
C MET A 31 11.38 -13.83 5.66
N GLY A 32 10.86 -14.89 6.30
CA GLY A 32 9.87 -14.79 7.38
C GLY A 32 10.45 -14.82 8.80
N GLU A 33 11.78 -14.93 8.94
CA GLU A 33 12.45 -15.02 10.24
C GLU A 33 12.88 -13.63 10.76
N PRO A 34 13.06 -13.43 12.08
CA PRO A 34 13.39 -12.13 12.67
C PRO A 34 14.87 -11.75 12.45
N ILE A 35 15.26 -11.53 11.19
CA ILE A 35 16.61 -11.13 10.80
C ILE A 35 16.87 -9.70 11.27
N LYS A 36 17.89 -9.51 12.11
CA LYS A 36 18.30 -8.19 12.60
C LYS A 36 19.54 -7.67 11.89
N CYS A 37 20.43 -8.56 11.50
CA CYS A 37 21.59 -8.17 10.73
C CYS A 37 22.03 -9.26 9.74
N ALA A 38 22.72 -8.81 8.70
CA ALA A 38 23.39 -9.66 7.73
C ALA A 38 24.89 -9.37 7.76
N VAL A 39 25.67 -10.40 8.02
CA VAL A 39 27.13 -10.36 8.06
C VAL A 39 27.65 -10.67 6.66
N LEU A 40 28.46 -9.75 6.12
CA LEU A 40 28.99 -9.75 4.77
C LEU A 40 30.52 -9.86 4.83
N PRO A 41 31.07 -11.09 4.78
CA PRO A 41 32.51 -11.29 4.75
C PRO A 41 33.15 -10.63 3.51
N THR A 42 34.33 -10.02 3.64
CA THR A 42 35.04 -9.40 2.50
C THR A 42 35.35 -10.40 1.38
N SER A 43 35.32 -11.71 1.67
CA SER A 43 35.52 -12.79 0.69
C SER A 43 34.38 -12.97 -0.32
N ILE A 44 33.16 -12.48 -0.05
CA ILE A 44 32.03 -12.60 -0.99
C ILE A 44 32.07 -11.54 -2.11
N TRP A 45 32.95 -10.56 -1.96
CA TRP A 45 33.03 -9.39 -2.84
C TRP A 45 33.96 -9.67 -4.02
N LEU A 46 33.48 -9.36 -5.21
CA LEU A 46 34.21 -9.45 -6.47
C LEU A 46 34.88 -8.10 -6.77
N THR A 47 35.91 -8.11 -7.60
CA THR A 47 36.58 -6.89 -8.05
C THR A 47 36.15 -6.57 -9.49
N ASN A 48 35.61 -5.38 -9.72
CA ASN A 48 35.26 -4.96 -11.08
C ASN A 48 36.49 -4.55 -11.90
N LYS A 49 36.31 -4.26 -13.21
CA LYS A 49 37.41 -3.82 -14.11
C LYS A 49 38.14 -2.55 -13.64
N LYS A 50 37.51 -1.74 -12.79
CA LYS A 50 38.07 -0.50 -12.23
C LYS A 50 38.71 -0.70 -10.85
N GLY A 51 38.78 -1.93 -10.34
CA GLY A 51 39.39 -2.25 -9.04
C GLY A 51 38.49 -2.04 -7.81
N PHE A 52 37.18 -1.79 -7.99
CA PHE A 52 36.25 -1.58 -6.88
C PHE A 52 35.51 -2.86 -6.47
N PRO A 53 35.16 -3.00 -5.17
CA PRO A 53 34.37 -4.13 -4.69
C PRO A 53 32.93 -4.06 -5.22
N VAL A 54 32.45 -5.17 -5.76
CA VAL A 54 31.09 -5.35 -6.26
C VAL A 54 30.55 -6.72 -5.88
N LEU A 55 29.23 -6.89 -5.88
CA LEU A 55 28.57 -8.17 -5.59
C LEU A 55 28.01 -8.77 -6.89
N SER A 56 27.89 -10.10 -6.92
CA SER A 56 27.19 -10.78 -8.01
C SER A 56 25.70 -10.41 -8.03
N CYS A 57 25.02 -10.58 -9.17
CA CYS A 57 23.59 -10.28 -9.30
C CYS A 57 22.72 -11.04 -8.27
N ALA A 58 23.10 -12.27 -7.93
CA ALA A 58 22.40 -13.07 -6.92
C ALA A 58 22.51 -12.44 -5.52
N HIS A 59 23.72 -12.03 -5.13
CA HIS A 59 23.94 -11.33 -3.86
C HIS A 59 23.26 -9.97 -3.83
N GLN A 60 23.30 -9.21 -4.93
CA GLN A 60 22.59 -7.93 -5.00
C GLN A 60 21.08 -8.08 -4.74
N ARG A 61 20.44 -9.13 -5.29
CA ARG A 61 19.02 -9.41 -5.02
C ARG A 61 18.78 -9.72 -3.53
N LEU A 62 19.61 -10.56 -2.93
CA LEU A 62 19.52 -10.89 -1.51
C LEU A 62 19.68 -9.64 -0.62
N ILE A 63 20.66 -8.79 -0.90
CA ILE A 63 20.88 -7.54 -0.15
C ILE A 63 19.68 -6.61 -0.25
N LYS A 64 19.06 -6.48 -1.44
CA LYS A 64 17.83 -5.67 -1.60
C LYS A 64 16.68 -6.23 -0.75
N ASN A 65 16.49 -7.54 -0.71
CA ASN A 65 15.46 -8.17 0.12
C ASN A 65 15.72 -7.96 1.61
N LEU A 66 16.96 -8.17 2.07
CA LEU A 66 17.34 -7.95 3.46
C LEU A 66 17.21 -6.48 3.88
N PHE A 67 17.47 -5.54 2.96
CA PHE A 67 17.26 -4.12 3.21
C PHE A 67 15.76 -3.77 3.40
N ARG A 68 14.86 -4.40 2.63
CA ARG A 68 13.40 -4.25 2.81
C ARG A 68 12.93 -4.76 4.18
N LEU A 69 13.62 -5.75 4.75
CA LEU A 69 13.40 -6.23 6.12
C LEU A 69 14.07 -5.35 7.19
N HIS A 70 14.61 -4.19 6.80
CA HIS A 70 15.35 -3.27 7.66
C HIS A 70 16.54 -3.93 8.40
N ALA A 71 17.15 -4.96 7.81
CA ALA A 71 18.33 -5.60 8.38
C ALA A 71 19.55 -4.68 8.32
N GLN A 72 20.35 -4.67 9.40
CA GLN A 72 21.63 -3.96 9.42
C GLN A 72 22.71 -4.78 8.70
N PHE A 73 23.59 -4.13 7.95
CA PHE A 73 24.71 -4.81 7.28
C PHE A 73 26.00 -4.65 8.06
N ILE A 74 26.68 -5.77 8.32
CA ILE A 74 27.99 -5.80 9.00
C ILE A 74 29.02 -6.33 8.00
N ILE A 75 30.04 -5.53 7.69
CA ILE A 75 31.15 -5.98 6.83
C ILE A 75 32.28 -6.50 7.73
N CYS A 76 32.75 -7.72 7.49
CA CYS A 76 33.78 -8.35 8.32
C CYS A 76 34.88 -9.04 7.50
N GLY A 77 36.02 -9.33 8.12
CA GLY A 77 37.15 -10.02 7.49
C GLY A 77 38.29 -9.10 7.05
N PRO A 78 39.34 -9.67 6.42
CA PRO A 78 40.54 -8.91 6.05
C PRO A 78 40.25 -7.88 4.96
N LEU A 79 41.00 -6.78 4.98
CA LEU A 79 40.89 -5.74 3.96
C LEU A 79 41.45 -6.25 2.62
N ARG A 80 40.57 -6.51 1.65
CA ARG A 80 40.92 -7.01 0.30
C ARG A 80 40.97 -5.94 -0.80
N HIS A 81 40.49 -4.73 -0.49
CA HIS A 81 40.45 -3.57 -1.39
C HIS A 81 40.99 -2.36 -0.63
N GLN A 82 41.24 -1.22 -1.30
CA GLN A 82 41.96 -0.07 -0.71
C GLN A 82 41.40 0.40 0.65
N HIS A 83 40.06 0.49 0.80
CA HIS A 83 39.42 0.96 2.03
C HIS A 83 38.06 0.27 2.28
N PHE A 84 37.69 0.05 3.54
CA PHE A 84 36.37 -0.47 3.92
C PHE A 84 35.20 0.41 3.44
N LYS A 85 35.44 1.72 3.31
CA LYS A 85 34.46 2.68 2.79
C LYS A 85 33.92 2.31 1.41
N LEU A 86 34.71 1.66 0.57
CA LEU A 86 34.29 1.27 -0.79
C LEU A 86 33.15 0.25 -0.77
N TYR A 87 33.15 -0.65 0.20
CA TYR A 87 32.10 -1.65 0.38
C TYR A 87 30.79 -1.00 0.83
N GLN A 88 30.86 -0.09 1.81
CA GLN A 88 29.72 0.70 2.26
C GLN A 88 29.11 1.51 1.10
N GLN A 89 29.96 2.23 0.35
CA GLN A 89 29.51 3.01 -0.81
C GLN A 89 28.78 2.15 -1.85
N TYR A 90 29.23 0.92 -2.04
CA TYR A 90 28.57 -0.02 -2.95
C TYR A 90 27.23 -0.52 -2.41
N LEU A 91 27.10 -0.79 -1.10
CA LEU A 91 25.80 -1.09 -0.49
C LEU A 91 24.82 0.08 -0.65
N ASP A 92 25.28 1.29 -0.37
CA ASP A 92 24.47 2.51 -0.56
C ASP A 92 24.07 2.69 -2.02
N HIS A 93 24.91 2.27 -2.97
CA HIS A 93 24.57 2.27 -4.39
C HIS A 93 23.50 1.22 -4.72
N ILE A 94 23.60 -0.01 -4.21
CA ILE A 94 22.57 -1.05 -4.42
C ILE A 94 21.21 -0.59 -3.91
N VAL A 95 21.18 -0.02 -2.70
CA VAL A 95 19.96 0.47 -2.04
C VAL A 95 19.37 1.65 -2.80
N ARG A 96 20.18 2.63 -3.21
CA ARG A 96 19.70 3.79 -3.99
C ARG A 96 19.21 3.42 -5.39
N THR A 97 19.73 2.33 -5.96
CA THR A 97 19.31 1.82 -7.27
C THR A 97 18.07 0.92 -7.16
N GLN A 98 17.48 0.79 -5.96
CA GLN A 98 16.16 0.19 -5.82
C GLN A 98 15.13 1.15 -6.41
N ALA A 99 14.17 0.60 -7.18
CA ALA A 99 13.12 1.40 -7.82
C ALA A 99 12.41 2.27 -6.78
N GLU A 100 11.97 3.47 -7.21
CA GLU A 100 11.15 4.38 -6.41
C GLU A 100 10.02 3.59 -5.73
N MET A 101 9.78 3.90 -4.46
CA MET A 101 8.73 3.24 -3.70
C MET A 101 7.39 3.57 -4.36
N ASP A 102 6.60 2.54 -4.62
CA ASP A 102 5.24 2.70 -5.15
C ASP A 102 4.39 3.47 -4.12
N PRO A 103 3.46 4.37 -4.52
CA PRO A 103 2.65 5.15 -3.59
C PRO A 103 1.90 4.31 -2.54
N LEU A 104 1.52 3.06 -2.87
CA LEU A 104 0.92 2.15 -1.90
C LEU A 104 1.94 1.71 -0.83
N THR A 105 3.19 1.47 -1.23
CA THR A 105 4.27 1.10 -0.31
C THR A 105 4.58 2.25 0.64
N ASP A 106 4.60 3.49 0.14
CA ASP A 106 4.78 4.68 0.97
C ASP A 106 3.62 4.89 1.95
N PHE A 107 2.38 4.66 1.50
CA PHE A 107 1.19 4.72 2.37
C PHE A 107 1.20 3.63 3.45
N ALA A 108 1.65 2.41 3.11
CA ALA A 108 1.73 1.28 4.04
C ALA A 108 2.92 1.36 5.01
N ARG A 109 3.80 2.35 4.85
CA ARG A 109 4.99 2.50 5.69
C ARG A 109 4.62 2.71 7.15
N GLY A 110 5.23 1.94 8.03
CA GLY A 110 4.94 1.88 9.46
C GLY A 110 3.85 0.88 9.84
N TYR A 111 3.13 0.31 8.86
CA TYR A 111 2.16 -0.76 9.07
C TYR A 111 2.72 -2.15 8.74
N GLU A 112 4.00 -2.25 8.36
CA GLU A 112 4.65 -3.54 8.11
C GLU A 112 4.62 -4.40 9.39
N ASP A 113 4.05 -5.61 9.28
CA ASP A 113 3.86 -6.55 10.39
C ASP A 113 3.15 -5.96 11.63
N TYR A 114 2.38 -4.89 11.44
CA TYR A 114 1.56 -4.28 12.49
C TYR A 114 0.18 -4.94 12.52
N LEU A 115 -0.11 -5.69 13.59
CA LEU A 115 -1.41 -6.35 13.75
C LEU A 115 -2.50 -5.32 14.03
N GLN A 116 -3.57 -5.37 13.24
CA GLN A 116 -4.75 -4.53 13.38
C GLN A 116 -5.99 -5.39 13.53
N CYS A 117 -6.91 -4.97 14.39
CA CYS A 117 -8.25 -5.56 14.41
C CYS A 117 -9.01 -5.13 13.15
N PRO A 118 -9.61 -6.07 12.41
CA PRO A 118 -10.46 -5.71 11.27
C PRO A 118 -11.60 -4.80 11.72
N LEU A 119 -11.82 -3.71 10.97
CA LEU A 119 -12.92 -2.78 11.23
C LEU A 119 -14.27 -3.50 11.14
N GLN A 120 -15.22 -3.10 11.98
CA GLN A 120 -16.61 -3.60 11.96
C GLN A 120 -17.60 -2.45 11.72
N PRO A 121 -17.67 -1.85 10.51
CA PRO A 121 -18.45 -0.64 10.26
C PRO A 121 -19.96 -0.79 10.49
N LEU A 122 -20.48 -2.03 10.47
CA LEU A 122 -21.88 -2.29 10.79
C LEU A 122 -22.15 -2.20 12.28
N MET A 123 -21.27 -2.77 13.11
CA MET A 123 -21.40 -2.78 14.56
C MET A 123 -21.01 -1.43 15.15
N ASP A 124 -19.89 -0.88 14.70
CA ASP A 124 -19.29 0.33 15.24
C ASP A 124 -19.56 1.53 14.33
N ASN A 125 -19.64 2.72 14.92
CA ASN A 125 -19.67 3.97 14.17
C ASN A 125 -18.24 4.46 14.00
N LEU A 126 -17.77 4.45 12.75
CA LEU A 126 -16.39 4.83 12.43
C LEU A 126 -16.14 6.32 12.72
N GLU A 127 -14.91 6.62 13.10
CA GLU A 127 -14.45 7.97 13.36
C GLU A 127 -14.17 8.73 12.06
N SER A 128 -14.17 10.07 12.14
CA SER A 128 -13.95 10.93 10.97
C SER A 128 -12.60 10.68 10.29
N GLN A 129 -11.55 10.41 11.06
CA GLN A 129 -10.22 10.11 10.51
C GLN A 129 -10.21 8.80 9.69
N THR A 130 -11.00 7.79 10.10
CA THR A 130 -11.11 6.53 9.36
C THR A 130 -11.72 6.77 7.97
N TYR A 131 -12.77 7.58 7.88
CA TYR A 131 -13.34 7.96 6.58
C TYR A 131 -12.35 8.77 5.73
N GLU A 132 -11.58 9.66 6.34
CA GLU A 132 -10.56 10.42 5.63
C GLU A 132 -9.49 9.52 4.99
N VAL A 133 -9.07 8.48 5.71
CA VAL A 133 -8.16 7.47 5.16
C VAL A 133 -8.81 6.73 3.98
N PHE A 134 -10.09 6.35 4.08
CA PHE A 134 -10.80 5.75 2.95
C PHE A 134 -10.90 6.68 1.74
N GLU A 135 -11.01 7.98 1.95
CA GLU A 135 -11.16 8.99 0.90
C GLU A 135 -9.87 9.29 0.14
N LYS A 136 -8.71 8.93 0.70
CA LYS A 136 -7.39 9.08 0.07
C LYS A 136 -7.10 8.09 -1.05
N ASP A 137 -7.98 7.11 -1.30
CA ASP A 137 -7.84 6.16 -2.41
C ASP A 137 -8.56 6.69 -3.68
N PRO A 138 -7.84 7.31 -4.64
CA PRO A 138 -8.45 7.86 -5.84
C PRO A 138 -8.92 6.76 -6.82
N VAL A 139 -8.25 5.60 -6.82
CA VAL A 139 -8.52 4.53 -7.78
C VAL A 139 -9.89 3.93 -7.47
N LYS A 140 -10.17 3.62 -6.20
CA LYS A 140 -11.46 3.12 -5.76
C LYS A 140 -12.61 3.99 -6.27
N TYR A 141 -12.60 5.29 -5.99
CA TYR A 141 -13.72 6.17 -6.37
C TYR A 141 -13.79 6.41 -7.88
N SER A 142 -12.67 6.41 -8.60
CA SER A 142 -12.67 6.49 -10.06
C SER A 142 -13.33 5.26 -10.70
N GLU A 143 -13.04 4.07 -10.19
CA GLU A 143 -13.65 2.83 -10.69
C GLU A 143 -15.15 2.76 -10.38
N TYR A 144 -15.58 3.19 -9.18
CA TYR A 144 -17.01 3.34 -8.88
C TYR A 144 -17.70 4.34 -9.81
N GLU A 145 -17.08 5.48 -10.12
CA GLU A 145 -17.64 6.48 -11.04
C GLU A 145 -17.82 5.95 -12.45
N LYS A 146 -16.81 5.24 -12.99
CA LYS A 146 -16.88 4.57 -14.30
C LYS A 146 -17.98 3.50 -14.33
N ALA A 147 -18.09 2.70 -13.26
CA ALA A 147 -19.11 1.67 -13.16
C ALA A 147 -20.53 2.27 -13.14
N MET A 148 -20.74 3.32 -12.32
CA MET A 148 -22.01 4.06 -12.29
C MET A 148 -22.33 4.68 -13.65
N HIS A 149 -21.33 5.22 -14.36
CA HIS A 149 -21.53 5.90 -15.64
C HIS A 149 -22.08 4.94 -16.69
N ARG A 150 -21.44 3.76 -16.81
CA ARG A 150 -21.88 2.71 -17.73
C ARG A 150 -23.28 2.23 -17.37
N ALA A 151 -23.53 1.97 -16.09
CA ALA A 151 -24.85 1.54 -15.63
C ALA A 151 -25.95 2.58 -15.91
N ILE A 152 -25.67 3.87 -15.75
CA ILE A 152 -26.61 4.96 -16.04
C ILE A 152 -26.94 5.02 -17.53
N ILE A 153 -25.92 4.95 -18.40
CA ILE A 153 -26.11 4.94 -19.86
C ILE A 153 -26.92 3.72 -20.30
N ASP A 154 -26.60 2.53 -19.77
CA ASP A 154 -27.30 1.30 -20.10
C ASP A 154 -28.76 1.30 -19.64
N LYS A 155 -29.05 1.97 -18.51
CA LYS A 155 -30.41 2.07 -17.95
C LYS A 155 -31.25 3.17 -18.59
N ILE A 156 -30.63 4.25 -19.07
CA ILE A 156 -31.31 5.37 -19.75
C ILE A 156 -30.72 5.55 -21.15
N PRO A 157 -31.30 4.87 -22.16
CA PRO A 157 -30.96 5.07 -23.57
C PRO A 157 -31.10 6.53 -24.00
N GLU A 158 -30.47 6.94 -25.11
CA GLU A 158 -30.46 8.34 -25.57
C GLU A 158 -31.87 8.86 -25.88
N GLU A 159 -32.75 7.99 -26.39
CA GLU A 159 -34.15 8.31 -26.67
C GLU A 159 -34.98 8.64 -25.42
N GLU A 160 -34.55 8.19 -24.23
CA GLU A 160 -35.28 8.35 -22.96
C GLU A 160 -34.59 9.37 -22.03
N LYS A 161 -33.53 10.03 -22.49
CA LYS A 161 -32.68 10.94 -21.69
C LYS A 161 -33.44 12.00 -20.90
N ASP A 162 -34.46 12.59 -21.51
CA ASP A 162 -35.22 13.70 -20.92
C ASP A 162 -36.45 13.26 -20.12
N THR A 163 -36.98 12.07 -20.43
CA THR A 163 -38.25 11.55 -19.91
C THR A 163 -38.06 10.56 -18.76
N LYS A 164 -36.96 9.80 -18.79
CA LYS A 164 -36.68 8.77 -17.80
C LYS A 164 -35.70 9.27 -16.74
N GLU A 165 -36.09 9.03 -15.51
CA GLU A 165 -35.26 9.23 -14.33
C GLU A 165 -35.14 7.90 -13.61
N ILE A 166 -33.93 7.57 -13.14
CA ILE A 166 -33.69 6.38 -12.32
C ILE A 166 -33.30 6.78 -10.91
N ILE A 167 -33.66 5.92 -9.94
CA ILE A 167 -33.28 6.09 -8.54
C ILE A 167 -31.97 5.34 -8.29
N LEU A 168 -30.96 6.06 -7.78
CA LEU A 168 -29.66 5.52 -7.40
C LEU A 168 -29.48 5.63 -5.89
N MET A 169 -29.42 4.49 -5.21
CA MET A 169 -29.24 4.43 -3.76
C MET A 169 -27.79 4.10 -3.41
N VAL A 170 -27.15 4.97 -2.63
CA VAL A 170 -25.83 4.73 -2.03
C VAL A 170 -26.05 4.21 -0.61
N VAL A 171 -25.91 2.90 -0.42
CA VAL A 171 -26.10 2.23 0.87
C VAL A 171 -24.77 2.14 1.61
N GLY A 172 -24.66 2.80 2.77
CA GLY A 172 -23.40 3.07 3.46
C GLY A 172 -22.67 4.26 2.85
N ALA A 173 -23.33 5.41 2.78
CA ALA A 173 -22.82 6.60 2.10
C ALA A 173 -21.59 7.24 2.77
N GLY A 174 -21.31 6.93 4.04
CA GLY A 174 -20.23 7.53 4.81
C GLY A 174 -20.32 9.05 4.79
N ARG A 175 -19.22 9.73 4.44
CA ARG A 175 -19.17 11.19 4.27
C ARG A 175 -19.45 11.65 2.84
N GLY A 176 -20.09 10.82 2.02
CA GLY A 176 -20.59 11.18 0.68
C GLY A 176 -19.63 11.11 -0.51
N PRO A 177 -18.43 10.48 -0.49
CA PRO A 177 -17.60 10.43 -1.70
C PRO A 177 -18.27 9.68 -2.85
N LEU A 178 -19.01 8.60 -2.58
CA LEU A 178 -19.76 7.86 -3.62
C LEU A 178 -20.99 8.63 -4.13
N VAL A 179 -21.65 9.42 -3.26
CA VAL A 179 -22.76 10.29 -3.66
C VAL A 179 -22.26 11.32 -4.68
N ARG A 180 -21.13 11.98 -4.38
CA ARG A 180 -20.48 12.93 -5.32
C ARG A 180 -20.12 12.26 -6.65
N ARG A 181 -19.58 11.05 -6.61
CA ARG A 181 -19.26 10.29 -7.83
C ARG A 181 -20.51 9.91 -8.63
N ALA A 182 -21.62 9.57 -7.97
CA ALA A 182 -22.90 9.30 -8.64
C ALA A 182 -23.43 10.54 -9.38
N LEU A 183 -23.45 11.70 -8.71
CA LEU A 183 -23.88 12.97 -9.29
C LEU A 183 -22.98 13.41 -10.46
N SER A 184 -21.66 13.34 -10.29
CA SER A 184 -20.68 13.60 -11.35
C SER A 184 -20.89 12.69 -12.56
N SER A 185 -21.08 11.40 -12.30
CA SER A 185 -21.31 10.38 -13.32
C SER A 185 -22.57 10.62 -14.14
N ALA A 186 -23.68 11.00 -13.47
CA ALA A 186 -24.94 11.35 -14.12
C ALA A 186 -24.82 12.63 -14.96
N LYS A 187 -24.12 13.65 -14.44
CA LYS A 187 -23.82 14.88 -15.18
C LYS A 187 -23.00 14.59 -16.42
N ALA A 188 -21.98 13.74 -16.32
CA ALA A 188 -21.16 13.31 -17.45
C ALA A 188 -21.97 12.50 -18.49
N ALA A 189 -22.89 11.64 -18.04
CA ALA A 189 -23.81 10.89 -18.90
C ALA A 189 -24.95 11.76 -19.46
N GLN A 190 -25.11 12.99 -18.95
CA GLN A 190 -26.24 13.88 -19.22
C GLN A 190 -27.59 13.17 -19.00
N ARG A 191 -27.70 12.38 -17.92
CA ARG A 191 -28.93 11.64 -17.56
C ARG A 191 -29.49 12.13 -16.24
N LYS A 192 -30.82 12.12 -16.12
CA LYS A 192 -31.51 12.46 -14.87
C LYS A 192 -31.48 11.26 -13.93
N ILE A 193 -31.00 11.48 -12.72
CA ILE A 193 -31.05 10.50 -11.64
C ILE A 193 -31.56 11.17 -10.37
N LYS A 194 -32.21 10.39 -9.52
CA LYS A 194 -32.54 10.75 -8.14
C LYS A 194 -31.65 9.96 -7.19
N VAL A 195 -30.83 10.63 -6.39
CA VAL A 195 -29.89 9.96 -5.48
C VAL A 195 -30.46 9.87 -4.07
N TYR A 196 -30.26 8.73 -3.42
CA TYR A 196 -30.55 8.53 -2.00
C TYR A 196 -29.27 8.11 -1.29
N ALA A 197 -28.85 8.86 -0.27
CA ALA A 197 -27.69 8.53 0.56
C ALA A 197 -28.17 7.90 1.88
N VAL A 198 -27.97 6.58 2.02
CA VAL A 198 -28.37 5.84 3.23
C VAL A 198 -27.14 5.62 4.10
N GLU A 199 -27.14 6.15 5.31
CA GLU A 199 -26.05 5.99 6.29
C GLU A 199 -26.62 5.79 7.69
N LYS A 200 -26.07 4.81 8.43
CA LYS A 200 -26.51 4.46 9.79
C LYS A 200 -25.73 5.22 10.86
N ASN A 201 -24.50 5.64 10.56
CA ASN A 201 -23.65 6.38 11.48
C ASN A 201 -24.12 7.85 11.57
N PRO A 202 -24.72 8.28 12.69
CA PRO A 202 -25.27 9.64 12.81
C PRO A 202 -24.19 10.72 12.66
N ASN A 203 -22.94 10.43 13.02
CA ASN A 203 -21.84 11.40 12.87
C ASN A 203 -21.52 11.68 11.39
N ALA A 204 -21.61 10.65 10.55
CA ALA A 204 -21.41 10.79 9.11
C ALA A 204 -22.62 11.47 8.45
N VAL A 205 -23.84 11.21 8.95
CA VAL A 205 -25.06 11.87 8.48
C VAL A 205 -24.99 13.39 8.62
N VAL A 206 -24.41 13.92 9.72
CA VAL A 206 -24.20 15.38 9.87
C VAL A 206 -23.37 15.94 8.70
N THR A 207 -22.35 15.20 8.26
CA THR A 207 -21.52 15.62 7.12
C THR A 207 -22.28 15.53 5.79
N LEU A 208 -23.13 14.52 5.62
CA LEU A 208 -24.00 14.39 4.44
C LEU A 208 -25.03 15.51 4.35
N GLN A 209 -25.65 15.88 5.47
CA GLN A 209 -26.63 16.98 5.53
C GLN A 209 -25.98 18.32 5.20
N ALA A 210 -24.80 18.61 5.75
CA ALA A 210 -24.07 19.82 5.40
C ALA A 210 -23.72 19.87 3.90
N GLN A 211 -23.24 18.77 3.32
CA GLN A 211 -22.97 18.70 1.86
C GLN A 211 -24.26 18.81 1.03
N GLN A 212 -25.40 18.32 1.54
CA GLN A 212 -26.67 18.49 0.87
C GLN A 212 -27.07 19.97 0.77
N ASP A 213 -26.97 20.68 1.89
CA ASP A 213 -27.36 22.10 1.99
C ASP A 213 -26.43 23.01 1.16
N GLU A 214 -25.12 22.71 1.15
CA GLU A 214 -24.11 23.53 0.48
C GLU A 214 -23.94 23.20 -1.01
N ASP A 215 -23.92 21.90 -1.37
CA ASP A 215 -23.44 21.46 -2.69
C ASP A 215 -24.47 20.70 -3.55
N TRP A 216 -25.35 19.89 -2.94
CA TRP A 216 -26.21 18.97 -3.71
C TRP A 216 -27.64 19.49 -3.98
N GLY A 217 -28.14 20.40 -3.12
CA GLY A 217 -29.50 20.95 -3.21
C GLY A 217 -30.62 19.91 -2.97
N GLU A 218 -31.88 20.30 -3.22
CA GLU A 218 -33.06 19.43 -3.04
C GLU A 218 -33.07 18.18 -3.95
N GLN A 219 -32.16 18.10 -4.93
CA GLN A 219 -31.96 16.91 -5.77
C GLN A 219 -31.27 15.75 -5.01
N GLY A 220 -30.80 15.99 -3.78
CA GLY A 220 -29.90 15.11 -3.06
C GLY A 220 -30.51 14.05 -2.14
N LEU A 221 -31.73 14.21 -1.61
CA LEU A 221 -32.31 13.25 -0.65
C LEU A 221 -33.84 13.32 -0.62
N GLY A 222 -34.47 12.15 -0.79
CA GLY A 222 -35.76 11.83 -0.18
C GLY A 222 -35.61 10.65 0.76
#